data_AF-A0A956GXZ9-F1
#
_entry.id   AF-A0A956GXZ9-F1
#
_cell.length_a   1.000
_cell.length_b   1.000
_cell.length_c   1.000
_cell.angle_alpha   90.00
_cell.angle_beta   90.00
_cell.angle_gamma   90.00
#
_symmetry.space_group_name_H-M   'P 1'
#
loop_
_entity.id
_entity.type
_entity.pdbx_description
1 polymer ?
#
loop_
_entity_poly.entity_id
_entity_poly.type
_entity_poly.pdbx_seq_one_letter_code
_entity_poly.pdbx_strand_id
1 'polypeptide(L)'
;MRSLLRRLAQLVALLWISACAEQAIEQPASGQLGALMHFEGPPVPSLSTIHRALEERGEDRTATTPAAPVQDLPFVCERFEVRMRETPGAYGQLTWHKRLRRSWTAADRERYRDLVAMVADEMGADPRLLTLWALRESTYNPYAIHVLDPDLEASVSSWRQHRWDEDRAHELEGIMAELGARDPGYWQAKAELAKISRFRDNRHYDARIEFDVVDREGRRTAQSTSYWGFGYGPFGFNPTYYLPIWDAEAPPWVFCNDDGIAAIVTAVWAAREQQRECESLGYGDSYEVVNRRFSSGHCNPRPGWASRFRKRARGRGIDPDASAKLGKRWPADSSDRSTVITHMRAKAAAAGLLSHYALSGEGIAPSIDD
;
A
#
# COMPACT_ATOMS: atom_id res chain seq x y z
N MET A 1 43.98 38.83 -0.37
CA MET A 1 42.75 39.61 -0.07
C MET A 1 41.49 39.07 -0.76
N ARG A 2 41.44 38.90 -2.09
CA ARG A 2 40.23 38.42 -2.81
C ARG A 2 39.74 37.01 -2.43
N SER A 3 40.65 36.08 -2.10
CA SER A 3 40.32 34.73 -1.62
C SER A 3 39.66 34.74 -0.23
N LEU A 4 40.11 35.65 0.65
CA LEU A 4 39.60 35.77 2.01
C LEU A 4 38.19 36.36 2.04
N LEU A 5 37.92 37.36 1.17
CA LEU A 5 36.58 37.93 0.98
C LEU A 5 35.58 36.92 0.39
N ARG A 6 36.03 36.01 -0.50
CA ARG A 6 35.18 34.91 -1.01
C ARG A 6 34.80 33.91 0.08
N ARG A 7 35.73 33.54 0.95
CA ARG A 7 35.47 32.61 2.05
C ARG A 7 34.59 33.23 3.13
N LEU A 8 34.75 34.53 3.40
CA LEU A 8 33.86 35.29 4.30
C LEU A 8 32.44 35.39 3.73
N ALA A 9 32.28 35.65 2.43
CA ALA A 9 30.96 35.65 1.78
C ALA A 9 30.29 34.27 1.81
N GLN A 10 31.06 33.18 1.65
CA GLN A 10 30.55 31.80 1.77
C GLN A 10 30.12 31.46 3.20
N LEU A 11 30.86 31.92 4.21
CA LEU A 11 30.51 31.73 5.62
C LEU A 11 29.27 32.54 6.02
N VAL A 12 29.13 33.78 5.54
CA VAL A 12 27.93 34.60 5.76
C VAL A 12 26.71 33.98 5.06
N ALA A 13 26.87 33.42 3.86
CA ALA A 13 25.80 32.71 3.16
C ALA A 13 25.38 31.42 3.89
N LEU A 14 26.33 30.67 4.46
CA LEU A 14 26.04 29.47 5.25
C LEU A 14 25.35 29.82 6.58
N LEU A 15 25.73 30.93 7.23
CA LEU A 15 25.06 31.43 8.42
C LEU A 15 23.62 31.91 8.10
N TRP A 16 23.39 32.53 6.95
CA TRP A 16 22.04 32.87 6.48
C TRP A 16 21.18 31.64 6.19
N ILE A 17 21.75 30.62 5.53
CA ILE A 17 21.03 29.36 5.28
C ILE A 17 20.68 28.64 6.58
N SER A 18 21.57 28.67 7.59
CA SER A 18 21.32 28.06 8.90
C SER A 18 20.26 28.85 9.69
N ALA A 19 20.28 30.18 9.64
CA ALA A 19 19.27 31.03 10.29
C ALA A 19 17.89 30.91 9.62
N CYS A 20 17.83 30.74 8.30
CA CYS A 20 16.57 30.46 7.59
C CYS A 20 16.06 29.04 7.84
N ALA A 21 16.94 28.08 8.11
CA ALA A 21 16.55 26.71 8.47
C ALA A 21 15.97 26.62 9.89
N GLU A 22 16.42 27.44 10.84
CA GLU A 22 15.83 27.53 12.18
C GLU A 22 14.48 28.29 12.18
N GLN A 23 14.33 29.35 11.39
CA GLN A 23 13.03 30.05 11.26
C GLN A 23 11.95 29.21 10.55
N ALA A 24 12.31 28.26 9.69
CA ALA A 24 11.37 27.32 9.06
C ALA A 24 10.86 26.22 10.01
N ILE A 25 11.49 26.06 11.19
CA ILE A 25 11.08 25.09 12.22
C ILE A 25 10.09 25.72 13.22
N GLU A 26 10.04 27.05 13.33
CA GLU A 26 9.20 27.76 14.32
C GLU A 26 7.90 28.38 13.77
N GLN A 27 7.61 28.29 12.47
CA GLN A 27 6.31 28.71 11.91
C GLN A 27 5.71 27.67 10.94
N PRO A 28 4.83 26.76 11.41
CA PRO A 28 4.09 25.84 10.55
C PRO A 28 2.81 26.53 10.08
N ALA A 29 2.91 27.60 9.30
CA ALA A 29 1.75 28.30 8.76
C ALA A 29 1.99 28.72 7.31
N SER A 30 1.99 27.74 6.39
CA SER A 30 1.72 27.92 4.93
C SER A 30 2.13 26.69 4.09
N GLY A 31 1.84 25.46 4.56
CA GLY A 31 2.25 24.24 3.85
C GLY A 31 1.21 23.12 3.80
N GLN A 32 -0.06 23.40 4.08
CA GLN A 32 -1.16 22.45 3.93
C GLN A 32 -2.10 22.90 2.80
N LEU A 33 -2.59 21.89 2.07
CA LEU A 33 -3.62 21.94 1.02
C LEU A 33 -3.16 22.38 -0.37
N GLY A 34 -2.39 21.50 -1.01
CA GLY A 34 -2.07 21.61 -2.43
C GLY A 34 -1.72 20.27 -3.08
N ALA A 35 -2.42 19.18 -2.72
CA ALA A 35 -2.41 17.91 -3.47
C ALA A 35 -3.53 16.95 -3.02
N LEU A 36 -4.68 17.47 -2.61
CA LEU A 36 -5.92 16.69 -2.63
C LEU A 36 -6.62 17.09 -3.92
N MET A 37 -6.81 16.13 -4.81
CA MET A 37 -7.77 16.28 -5.89
C MET A 37 -9.09 16.75 -5.27
N HIS A 38 -9.63 17.86 -5.76
CA HIS A 38 -10.99 18.28 -5.43
C HIS A 38 -11.93 17.15 -5.88
N PHE A 39 -12.39 16.35 -4.93
CA PHE A 39 -13.46 15.38 -5.10
C PHE A 39 -14.70 15.95 -4.44
N GLU A 40 -15.66 16.41 -5.24
CA GLU A 40 -17.00 16.82 -4.79
C GLU A 40 -17.90 15.58 -4.60
N GLY A 41 -17.53 14.72 -3.65
CA GLY A 41 -18.43 13.72 -3.08
C GLY A 41 -18.68 14.03 -1.61
N PRO A 42 -19.80 13.59 -1.01
CA PRO A 42 -19.99 13.75 0.43
C PRO A 42 -18.81 13.09 1.17
N PRO A 43 -18.18 13.78 2.14
CA PRO A 43 -17.03 13.22 2.85
C PRO A 43 -17.46 11.93 3.55
N VAL A 44 -16.70 10.86 3.33
CA VAL A 44 -16.86 9.64 4.11
C VAL A 44 -16.47 9.98 5.55
N PRO A 45 -17.32 9.71 6.55
CA PRO A 45 -16.97 9.97 7.93
C PRO A 45 -15.72 9.16 8.29
N SER A 46 -14.72 9.83 8.89
CA SER A 46 -13.55 9.17 9.44
C SER A 46 -13.97 8.07 10.43
N LEU A 47 -13.14 7.05 10.66
CA LEU A 47 -13.43 6.01 11.68
C LEU A 47 -13.66 6.63 13.07
N SER A 48 -12.97 7.73 13.37
CA SER A 48 -13.22 8.57 14.55
C SER A 48 -14.60 9.27 14.54
N THR A 49 -15.14 9.62 13.37
CA THR A 49 -16.49 10.15 13.21
C THR A 49 -17.56 9.06 13.30
N ILE A 50 -17.27 7.84 12.83
CA ILE A 50 -18.12 6.67 13.02
C ILE A 50 -18.18 6.29 14.51
N HIS A 51 -17.05 6.32 15.22
CA HIS A 51 -17.01 6.08 16.67
C HIS A 51 -17.84 7.10 17.45
N ARG A 52 -17.71 8.39 17.14
CA ARG A 52 -18.53 9.45 17.74
C ARG A 52 -20.02 9.28 17.44
N ALA A 53 -20.37 8.88 16.22
CA ALA A 53 -21.75 8.56 15.85
C ALA A 53 -22.30 7.31 16.56
N LEU A 54 -21.44 6.38 17.00
CA LEU A 54 -21.81 5.22 17.81
C LEU A 54 -21.94 5.57 19.30
N GLU A 55 -21.08 6.46 19.83
CA GLU A 55 -21.21 7.01 21.18
C GLU A 55 -22.50 7.83 21.34
N GLU A 56 -22.89 8.58 20.32
CA GLU A 56 -24.12 9.38 20.30
C GLU A 56 -25.40 8.55 20.13
N ARG A 57 -25.31 7.30 19.64
CA ARG A 57 -26.48 6.45 19.35
C ARG A 57 -26.94 5.54 20.49
N GLY A 58 -26.19 5.44 21.59
CA GLY A 58 -26.64 4.70 22.78
C GLY A 58 -27.14 3.28 22.48
N GLU A 59 -26.59 2.62 21.46
CA GLU A 59 -27.02 1.27 21.10
C GLU A 59 -26.40 0.26 22.07
N ASP A 60 -27.21 -0.07 23.08
CA ASP A 60 -26.97 -1.14 24.04
C ASP A 60 -27.04 -2.49 23.29
N ARG A 61 -25.90 -2.95 22.78
CA ARG A 61 -25.77 -4.28 22.19
C ARG A 61 -25.32 -5.26 23.27
N THR A 62 -26.29 -6.11 23.61
CA THR A 62 -26.18 -7.25 24.51
C THR A 62 -24.97 -8.14 24.25
N ALA A 63 -24.46 -8.66 25.36
CA ALA A 63 -23.25 -9.46 25.50
C ALA A 63 -23.02 -10.47 24.35
N THR A 64 -22.01 -10.20 23.54
CA THR A 64 -21.41 -11.20 22.67
C THR A 64 -20.43 -12.03 23.50
N THR A 65 -20.53 -13.35 23.38
CA THR A 65 -19.65 -14.34 24.02
C THR A 65 -18.18 -13.92 23.90
N PRO A 66 -17.36 -14.04 24.97
CA PRO A 66 -15.95 -13.69 24.86
C PRO A 66 -15.30 -14.59 23.81
N ALA A 67 -14.82 -13.98 22.73
CA ALA A 67 -14.00 -14.67 21.75
C ALA A 67 -12.81 -15.30 22.50
N ALA A 68 -12.59 -16.60 22.26
CA ALA A 68 -11.45 -17.31 22.81
C ALA A 68 -10.15 -16.53 22.57
N PRO A 69 -9.17 -16.60 23.50
CA PRO A 69 -7.90 -15.90 23.32
C PRO A 69 -7.30 -16.29 21.97
N VAL A 70 -6.97 -15.27 21.16
CA VAL A 70 -6.28 -15.41 19.87
C VAL A 70 -4.88 -15.96 20.15
N GLN A 71 -4.77 -17.28 20.28
CA GLN A 71 -3.51 -17.97 20.45
C GLN A 71 -3.19 -18.75 19.17
N ASP A 72 -2.00 -18.43 18.65
CA ASP A 72 -1.12 -19.33 17.90
C ASP A 72 -1.41 -19.71 16.45
N LEU A 73 -1.86 -18.79 15.58
CA LEU A 73 -1.77 -19.06 14.13
C LEU A 73 -1.22 -17.86 13.34
N PRO A 74 -0.03 -17.98 12.71
CA PRO A 74 0.49 -16.94 11.84
C PRO A 74 0.01 -17.15 10.39
N PHE A 75 -0.53 -16.08 9.78
CA PHE A 75 -0.64 -15.83 8.32
C PHE A 75 -1.89 -16.16 7.48
N VAL A 76 -3.06 -16.45 8.03
CA VAL A 76 -4.30 -15.99 7.32
C VAL A 76 -4.23 -14.46 7.26
N CYS A 77 -4.87 -13.76 6.29
CA CYS A 77 -5.18 -12.32 6.43
C CYS A 77 -5.60 -12.05 7.87
N GLU A 78 -4.69 -11.63 8.74
CA GLU A 78 -4.79 -12.04 10.15
C GLU A 78 -6.11 -11.58 10.78
N ARG A 79 -6.64 -12.32 11.76
CA ARG A 79 -7.49 -11.66 12.76
C ARG A 79 -6.61 -10.63 13.44
N PHE A 80 -6.96 -9.36 13.30
CA PHE A 80 -6.23 -8.27 13.93
C PHE A 80 -7.15 -7.49 14.84
N GLU A 81 -6.51 -6.84 15.80
CA GLU A 81 -7.14 -5.90 16.69
C GLU A 81 -6.59 -4.51 16.36
N VAL A 82 -7.49 -3.53 16.36
CA VAL A 82 -7.16 -2.12 16.24
C VAL A 82 -7.19 -1.52 17.63
N ARG A 83 -6.04 -1.10 18.16
CA ARG A 83 -5.98 -0.37 19.43
C ARG A 83 -5.95 1.13 19.20
N MET A 84 -6.83 1.85 19.86
CA MET A 84 -6.77 3.31 19.94
C MET A 84 -5.66 3.72 20.91
N ARG A 85 -4.78 4.62 20.46
CA ARG A 85 -3.78 5.27 21.32
C ARG A 85 -3.94 6.78 21.25
N GLU A 86 -3.80 7.42 22.41
CA GLU A 86 -3.50 8.84 22.46
C GLU A 86 -1.99 9.03 22.29
N THR A 87 -1.61 9.90 21.36
CA THR A 87 -0.24 10.42 21.33
C THR A 87 -0.32 11.90 21.68
N PRO A 88 0.31 12.36 22.76
CA PRO A 88 0.45 13.78 23.03
C PRO A 88 1.26 14.44 21.89
N GLY A 89 0.71 15.41 21.18
CA GLY A 89 1.39 16.05 20.05
C GLY A 89 0.70 17.28 19.46
N ALA A 90 1.46 18.04 18.65
CA ALA A 90 1.17 19.39 18.15
C ALA A 90 -0.07 19.56 17.24
N TYR A 91 -0.81 18.49 16.95
CA TYR A 91 -1.98 18.49 16.05
C TYR A 91 -3.29 18.08 16.75
N GLY A 92 -3.35 18.22 18.08
CA GLY A 92 -4.49 17.77 18.89
C GLY A 92 -4.45 16.28 19.20
N GLN A 93 -5.48 15.82 19.90
CA GLN A 93 -5.67 14.45 20.39
C GLN A 93 -5.95 13.52 19.20
N LEU A 94 -4.92 13.18 18.42
CA LEU A 94 -5.05 12.20 17.35
C LEU A 94 -5.25 10.81 17.96
N THR A 95 -6.32 10.13 17.56
CA THR A 95 -6.50 8.71 17.82
C THR A 95 -5.66 7.94 16.81
N TRP A 96 -4.71 7.16 17.29
CA TRP A 96 -3.88 6.31 16.44
C TRP A 96 -4.39 4.88 16.49
N HIS A 97 -4.67 4.29 15.33
CA HIS A 97 -5.03 2.89 15.18
C HIS A 97 -3.77 2.04 15.00
N LYS A 98 -3.50 1.16 15.96
CA LYS A 98 -2.42 0.17 15.85
C LYS A 98 -3.00 -1.20 15.52
N ARG A 99 -2.63 -1.76 14.37
CA ARG A 99 -2.89 -3.16 14.05
C ARG A 99 -1.97 -4.05 14.88
N LEU A 100 -2.53 -4.99 15.63
CA LEU A 100 -1.74 -6.00 16.32
C LEU A 100 -1.56 -7.23 15.44
N ARG A 101 -0.30 -7.57 15.20
CA ARG A 101 0.18 -8.75 14.48
C ARG A 101 1.15 -9.53 15.36
N ARG A 102 1.35 -10.82 15.09
CA ARG A 102 2.39 -11.59 15.78
C ARG A 102 3.77 -10.99 15.52
N SER A 103 4.60 -10.96 16.55
CA SER A 103 6.06 -10.77 16.42
C SER A 103 6.62 -11.66 15.32
N TRP A 104 7.43 -11.08 14.44
CA TRP A 104 8.36 -11.87 13.64
C TRP A 104 9.63 -12.13 14.45
N THR A 105 10.00 -13.40 14.54
CA THR A 105 11.31 -13.82 15.05
C THR A 105 12.41 -13.40 14.07
N ALA A 106 13.68 -13.52 14.50
CA ALA A 106 14.81 -13.33 13.58
C ALA A 106 14.76 -14.32 12.41
N ALA A 107 14.37 -15.58 12.68
CA ALA A 107 14.20 -16.62 11.68
C ALA A 107 13.08 -16.30 10.68
N ASP A 108 11.92 -15.78 11.15
CA ASP A 108 10.83 -15.35 10.25
C ASP A 108 11.30 -14.25 9.28
N ARG A 109 12.07 -13.29 9.81
CA ARG A 109 12.63 -12.16 9.06
C ARG A 109 13.64 -12.60 8.01
N GLU A 110 14.47 -13.58 8.35
CA GLU A 110 15.46 -14.17 7.44
C GLU A 110 14.77 -14.98 6.35
N ARG A 111 13.94 -15.96 6.73
CA ARG A 111 13.12 -16.76 5.81
C ARG A 111 12.35 -15.91 4.81
N TYR A 112 11.70 -14.85 5.28
CA TYR A 112 10.93 -13.97 4.41
C TYR A 112 11.80 -13.13 3.48
N ARG A 113 12.99 -12.68 3.94
CA ARG A 113 13.95 -12.00 3.08
C ARG A 113 14.40 -12.95 1.95
N ASP A 114 14.64 -14.20 2.28
CA ASP A 114 15.05 -15.23 1.32
C ASP A 114 13.90 -15.58 0.36
N LEU A 115 12.64 -15.58 0.83
CA LEU A 115 11.46 -15.69 -0.01
C LEU A 115 11.38 -14.54 -1.02
N VAL A 116 11.57 -13.29 -0.58
CA VAL A 116 11.60 -12.11 -1.46
C VAL A 116 12.72 -12.22 -2.49
N ALA A 117 13.92 -12.62 -2.07
CA ALA A 117 15.04 -12.80 -2.97
C ALA A 117 14.75 -13.89 -4.01
N MET A 118 14.21 -15.04 -3.57
CA MET A 118 13.86 -16.15 -4.45
C MET A 118 12.82 -15.74 -5.51
N VAL A 119 11.72 -15.07 -5.09
CA VAL A 119 10.70 -14.60 -6.05
C VAL A 119 11.30 -13.57 -7.00
N ALA A 120 12.10 -12.63 -6.52
CA ALA A 120 12.75 -11.63 -7.36
C ALA A 120 13.68 -12.27 -8.41
N ASP A 121 14.54 -13.20 -7.99
CA ASP A 121 15.44 -13.94 -8.88
C ASP A 121 14.64 -14.74 -9.91
N GLU A 122 13.56 -15.41 -9.50
CA GLU A 122 12.70 -16.18 -10.41
C GLU A 122 11.97 -15.29 -11.42
N MET A 123 11.64 -14.06 -11.03
CA MET A 123 11.14 -13.00 -11.91
C MET A 123 12.25 -12.36 -12.78
N GLY A 124 13.52 -12.61 -12.48
CA GLY A 124 14.68 -11.98 -13.12
C GLY A 124 14.93 -10.53 -12.68
N ALA A 125 14.36 -10.10 -11.56
CA ALA A 125 14.57 -8.80 -10.94
C ALA A 125 15.74 -8.85 -9.94
N ASP A 126 16.37 -7.70 -9.65
CA ASP A 126 17.42 -7.61 -8.62
C ASP A 126 16.82 -7.83 -7.22
N PRO A 127 17.17 -8.92 -6.52
CA PRO A 127 16.59 -9.26 -5.23
C PRO A 127 16.91 -8.20 -4.17
N ARG A 128 18.01 -7.45 -4.32
CA ARG A 128 18.41 -6.41 -3.38
C ARG A 128 17.48 -5.20 -3.43
N LEU A 129 16.95 -4.87 -4.62
CA LEU A 129 15.98 -3.79 -4.78
C LEU A 129 14.63 -4.17 -4.16
N LEU A 130 14.14 -5.36 -4.47
CA LEU A 130 12.87 -5.84 -3.91
C LEU A 130 12.97 -5.97 -2.40
N THR A 131 14.09 -6.47 -1.90
CA THR A 131 14.42 -6.45 -0.47
C THR A 131 14.43 -5.03 0.10
N LEU A 132 14.94 -4.01 -0.61
CA LEU A 132 14.88 -2.62 -0.11
C LEU A 132 13.46 -2.11 0.07
N TRP A 133 12.55 -2.42 -0.86
CA TRP A 133 11.14 -2.03 -0.76
C TRP A 133 10.46 -2.84 0.34
N ALA A 134 10.64 -4.15 0.31
CA ALA A 134 10.12 -5.10 1.29
C ALA A 134 10.46 -4.71 2.73
N LEU A 135 11.72 -4.32 2.97
CA LEU A 135 12.25 -3.99 4.29
C LEU A 135 11.99 -2.53 4.71
N ARG A 136 11.54 -1.67 3.78
CA ARG A 136 11.15 -0.28 4.07
C ARG A 136 9.76 -0.23 4.68
N GLU A 137 8.86 -1.06 4.18
CA GLU A 137 7.47 -1.03 4.56
C GLU A 137 7.27 -1.60 5.98
N SER A 138 6.22 -1.12 6.65
CA SER A 138 5.79 -1.49 8.00
C SER A 138 5.50 -2.99 8.20
N THR A 139 5.72 -3.84 7.19
CA THR A 139 5.60 -5.31 7.30
C THR A 139 6.83 -5.99 7.85
N TYR A 140 8.05 -5.48 7.62
CA TYR A 140 9.22 -6.09 8.27
C TYR A 140 9.27 -5.83 9.79
N ASN A 141 8.43 -4.89 10.22
CA ASN A 141 8.15 -4.60 11.61
C ASN A 141 6.63 -4.66 11.83
N PRO A 142 6.02 -5.85 11.96
CA PRO A 142 4.57 -6.03 12.07
C PRO A 142 3.91 -5.20 13.19
N TYR A 143 4.68 -4.71 14.17
CA TYR A 143 4.24 -3.79 15.22
C TYR A 143 4.20 -2.31 14.85
N ALA A 144 4.75 -1.96 13.70
CA ALA A 144 4.85 -0.60 13.18
C ALA A 144 3.85 -0.32 12.06
N ILE A 145 2.88 -1.21 11.84
CA ILE A 145 1.72 -0.90 10.99
C ILE A 145 0.84 0.08 11.77
N HIS A 146 1.22 1.34 11.64
CA HIS A 146 0.33 2.45 11.89
C HIS A 146 -0.66 2.45 10.75
N VAL A 147 -1.92 2.20 11.08
CA VAL A 147 -3.00 2.44 10.14
C VAL A 147 -3.39 3.88 10.42
N LEU A 148 -2.91 4.80 9.58
CA LEU A 148 -3.36 6.18 9.68
C LEU A 148 -4.75 6.24 9.03
N ASP A 149 -5.69 6.95 9.66
CA ASP A 149 -7.05 7.16 9.10
C ASP A 149 -7.01 7.62 7.63
N PRO A 150 -6.11 8.54 7.21
CA PRO A 150 -5.97 8.91 5.80
C PRO A 150 -5.61 7.75 4.87
N ASP A 151 -4.83 6.77 5.32
CA ASP A 151 -4.44 5.63 4.49
C ASP A 151 -5.64 4.69 4.27
N LEU A 152 -6.46 4.47 5.30
CA LEU A 152 -7.71 3.72 5.15
C LEU A 152 -8.72 4.46 4.29
N GLU A 153 -8.86 5.77 4.47
CA GLU A 153 -9.76 6.59 3.65
C GLU A 153 -9.35 6.56 2.19
N ALA A 154 -8.05 6.71 1.89
CA ALA A 154 -7.52 6.57 0.53
C ALA A 154 -7.79 5.18 -0.05
N SER A 155 -7.62 4.13 0.77
CA SER A 155 -7.87 2.74 0.38
C SER A 155 -9.35 2.47 0.08
N VAL A 156 -10.25 2.93 0.96
CA VAL A 156 -11.69 2.82 0.81
C VAL A 156 -12.18 3.65 -0.38
N SER A 157 -11.66 4.87 -0.57
CA SER A 157 -11.96 5.71 -1.72
C SER A 157 -11.52 5.03 -3.02
N SER A 158 -10.30 4.50 -3.06
CA SER A 158 -9.78 3.72 -4.19
C SER A 158 -10.67 2.51 -4.49
N TRP A 159 -11.06 1.72 -3.48
CA TRP A 159 -12.00 0.61 -3.65
C TRP A 159 -13.35 1.07 -4.22
N ARG A 160 -13.93 2.15 -3.73
CA ARG A 160 -15.21 2.67 -4.27
C ARG A 160 -15.09 3.09 -5.73
N GLN A 161 -13.99 3.73 -6.12
CA GLN A 161 -13.76 4.19 -7.49
C GLN A 161 -13.58 3.07 -8.53
N HIS A 162 -13.33 1.84 -8.10
CA HIS A 162 -13.22 0.69 -8.98
C HIS A 162 -14.46 -0.23 -8.88
N ARG A 163 -15.43 0.12 -8.02
CA ARG A 163 -16.64 -0.66 -7.83
C ARG A 163 -17.51 -0.56 -9.08
N TRP A 164 -18.08 -1.68 -9.49
CA TRP A 164 -19.13 -1.68 -10.49
C TRP A 164 -20.38 -0.97 -9.94
N ASP A 165 -20.89 -0.04 -10.74
CA ASP A 165 -22.11 0.70 -10.48
C ASP A 165 -22.85 0.82 -11.81
N GLU A 166 -24.03 0.19 -11.88
CA GLU A 166 -24.81 0.08 -13.12
C GLU A 166 -25.36 1.45 -13.56
N ASP A 167 -25.77 2.30 -12.62
CA ASP A 167 -26.25 3.64 -12.93
C ASP A 167 -25.12 4.50 -13.48
N ARG A 168 -23.93 4.42 -12.86
CA ARG A 168 -22.74 5.13 -13.36
C ARG A 168 -22.32 4.61 -14.74
N ALA A 169 -22.42 3.31 -14.98
CA ALA A 169 -22.10 2.73 -16.29
C ALA A 169 -23.02 3.27 -17.39
N HIS A 170 -24.34 3.30 -17.15
CA HIS A 170 -25.30 3.88 -18.09
C HIS A 170 -25.06 5.38 -18.33
N GLU A 171 -24.71 6.15 -17.29
CA GLU A 171 -24.35 7.56 -17.43
C GLU A 171 -23.12 7.74 -18.35
N LEU A 172 -22.06 6.96 -18.13
CA LEU A 172 -20.84 7.01 -18.94
C LEU A 172 -21.10 6.62 -20.41
N GLU A 173 -21.94 5.61 -20.63
CA GLU A 173 -22.39 5.22 -21.98
C GLU A 173 -23.22 6.33 -22.65
N GLY A 174 -24.08 7.02 -21.90
CA GLY A 174 -24.83 8.18 -22.36
C GLY A 174 -23.92 9.34 -22.77
N ILE A 175 -22.92 9.67 -21.94
CA ILE A 175 -21.89 10.67 -22.24
C ILE A 175 -21.13 10.28 -23.52
N MET A 176 -20.77 9.00 -23.67
CA MET A 176 -20.09 8.51 -24.87
C MET A 176 -20.96 8.51 -26.13
N ALA A 177 -22.28 8.44 -26.00
CA ALA A 177 -23.21 8.52 -27.13
C ALA A 177 -23.45 9.98 -27.57
N GLU A 178 -23.52 10.90 -26.60
CA GLU A 178 -23.63 12.35 -26.85
C GLU A 178 -22.32 12.93 -27.41
N LEU A 179 -21.19 12.58 -26.80
CA LEU A 179 -19.86 13.01 -27.21
C LEU A 179 -19.32 12.06 -28.28
N GLY A 180 -18.96 12.59 -29.44
CA GLY A 180 -18.25 11.78 -30.45
C GLY A 180 -16.81 11.48 -30.05
N ALA A 181 -16.19 10.46 -30.65
CA ALA A 181 -14.78 10.07 -30.37
C ALA A 181 -13.71 11.13 -30.70
N ARG A 182 -14.10 12.28 -31.27
CA ARG A 182 -13.23 13.45 -31.46
C ARG A 182 -13.14 14.32 -30.21
N ASP A 183 -14.06 14.16 -29.26
CA ASP A 183 -14.10 14.90 -28.02
C ASP A 183 -13.24 14.22 -26.95
N PRO A 184 -12.38 14.95 -26.20
CA PRO A 184 -11.62 14.39 -25.09
C PRO A 184 -12.48 13.75 -23.99
N GLY A 185 -13.69 14.28 -23.74
CA GLY A 185 -14.63 13.78 -22.76
C GLY A 185 -15.13 12.36 -23.07
N TYR A 186 -15.28 12.01 -24.35
CA TYR A 186 -15.58 10.63 -24.76
C TYR A 186 -14.52 9.64 -24.24
N TRP A 187 -13.24 9.99 -24.38
CA TRP A 187 -12.15 9.11 -23.96
C TRP A 187 -12.00 9.03 -22.46
N GLN A 188 -12.32 10.11 -21.73
CA GLN A 188 -12.40 10.10 -20.27
C GLN A 188 -13.52 9.17 -19.79
N ALA A 189 -14.72 9.30 -20.34
CA ALA A 189 -15.85 8.44 -20.00
C ALA A 189 -15.58 6.96 -20.32
N LYS A 190 -15.01 6.69 -21.50
CA LYS A 190 -14.60 5.35 -21.90
C LYS A 190 -13.54 4.73 -20.98
N ALA A 191 -12.56 5.52 -20.56
CA ALA A 191 -11.52 5.06 -19.63
C ALA A 191 -12.10 4.74 -18.24
N GLU A 192 -13.02 5.57 -17.75
CA GLU A 192 -13.72 5.31 -16.48
C GLU A 192 -14.62 4.09 -16.56
N LEU A 193 -15.39 3.92 -17.65
CA LEU A 193 -16.24 2.75 -17.86
C LEU A 193 -15.40 1.47 -17.89
N ALA A 194 -14.27 1.48 -18.60
CA ALA A 194 -13.34 0.35 -18.64
C ALA A 194 -12.78 0.04 -17.24
N LYS A 195 -12.51 1.06 -16.42
CA LYS A 195 -12.02 0.91 -15.04
C LYS A 195 -13.05 0.22 -14.14
N ILE A 196 -14.31 0.66 -14.14
CA ILE A 196 -15.35 0.09 -13.27
C ILE A 196 -15.87 -1.26 -13.78
N SER A 197 -15.92 -1.45 -15.10
CA SER A 197 -16.37 -2.71 -15.72
C SER A 197 -15.44 -3.87 -15.43
N ARG A 198 -14.15 -3.58 -15.19
CA ARG A 198 -13.13 -4.59 -14.91
C ARG A 198 -13.52 -5.52 -13.76
N PHE A 199 -14.17 -5.01 -12.72
CA PHE A 199 -14.50 -5.76 -11.51
C PHE A 199 -15.96 -6.19 -11.43
N ARG A 200 -16.74 -5.99 -12.50
CA ARG A 200 -18.18 -6.28 -12.55
C ARG A 200 -18.51 -7.68 -12.08
N ASP A 201 -17.75 -8.67 -12.54
CA ASP A 201 -18.01 -10.09 -12.28
C ASP A 201 -17.20 -10.65 -11.09
N ASN A 202 -16.49 -9.79 -10.35
CA ASN A 202 -15.72 -10.23 -9.19
C ASN A 202 -16.65 -10.49 -7.99
N ARG A 203 -16.99 -11.77 -7.77
CA ARG A 203 -17.80 -12.24 -6.62
C ARG A 203 -17.22 -11.92 -5.23
N HIS A 204 -15.95 -11.53 -5.14
CA HIS A 204 -15.25 -11.20 -3.90
C HIS A 204 -15.04 -9.68 -3.72
N TYR A 205 -15.59 -8.84 -4.59
CA TYR A 205 -15.36 -7.40 -4.55
C TYR A 205 -15.90 -6.72 -3.28
N ASP A 206 -17.03 -7.21 -2.78
CA ASP A 206 -17.69 -6.69 -1.59
C ASP A 206 -17.40 -7.55 -0.32
N ALA A 207 -16.41 -8.45 -0.39
CA ALA A 207 -16.01 -9.28 0.74
C ALA A 207 -15.63 -8.40 1.95
N ARG A 208 -16.11 -8.79 3.15
CA ARG A 208 -15.91 -8.03 4.38
C ARG A 208 -15.00 -8.76 5.37
N ILE A 209 -14.14 -8.00 6.04
CA ILE A 209 -13.36 -8.48 7.19
C ILE A 209 -13.93 -7.92 8.49
N GLU A 210 -14.02 -8.77 9.50
CA GLU A 210 -14.39 -8.42 10.86
C GLU A 210 -13.15 -8.29 11.76
N PHE A 211 -13.18 -7.32 12.67
CA PHE A 211 -12.09 -7.05 13.60
C PHE A 211 -12.55 -6.34 14.86
N ASP A 212 -11.79 -6.51 15.94
CA ASP A 212 -12.03 -5.80 17.19
C ASP A 212 -11.36 -4.42 17.17
N VAL A 213 -12.11 -3.39 17.56
CA VAL A 213 -11.56 -2.11 17.99
C VAL A 213 -11.54 -2.08 19.52
N VAL A 214 -10.35 -1.91 20.08
CA VAL A 214 -10.14 -1.74 21.52
C VAL A 214 -9.91 -0.27 21.80
N ASP A 215 -10.85 0.32 22.55
CA ASP A 215 -10.77 1.71 22.99
C ASP A 215 -9.77 1.90 24.13
N ARG A 216 -9.74 3.11 24.70
CA ARG A 216 -8.78 3.50 25.73
C ARG A 216 -9.05 2.81 27.07
N GLU A 217 -10.32 2.55 27.34
CA GLU A 217 -10.81 1.87 28.53
C GLU A 217 -10.65 0.34 28.42
N GLY A 218 -10.20 -0.15 27.26
CA GLY A 218 -10.03 -1.57 26.98
C GLY A 218 -11.32 -2.26 26.54
N ARG A 219 -12.40 -1.50 26.29
CA ARG A 219 -13.65 -2.06 25.76
C ARG A 219 -13.44 -2.46 24.31
N ARG A 220 -13.97 -3.64 23.97
CA ARG A 220 -13.93 -4.22 22.62
C ARG A 220 -15.24 -3.92 21.90
N THR A 221 -15.12 -3.36 20.71
CA THR A 221 -16.25 -3.22 19.78
C THR A 221 -15.92 -3.92 18.48
N ALA A 222 -16.73 -4.90 18.09
CA ALA A 222 -16.59 -5.55 16.80
C ALA A 222 -16.97 -4.58 15.68
N GLN A 223 -16.11 -4.48 14.66
CA GLN A 223 -16.34 -3.71 13.45
C GLN A 223 -16.13 -4.58 12.21
N SER A 224 -16.66 -4.13 11.08
CA SER A 224 -16.40 -4.75 9.79
C SER A 224 -16.17 -3.71 8.70
N THR A 225 -15.32 -4.04 7.73
CA THR A 225 -15.10 -3.20 6.53
C THR A 225 -14.69 -4.05 5.32
N SER A 226 -14.52 -3.43 4.15
CA SER A 226 -14.12 -4.11 2.92
C SER A 226 -12.71 -4.70 3.04
N TYR A 227 -12.52 -5.94 2.62
CA TYR A 227 -11.18 -6.54 2.53
C TYR A 227 -10.25 -5.75 1.61
N TRP A 228 -10.78 -5.16 0.53
CA TRP A 228 -10.01 -4.32 -0.39
C TRP A 228 -9.61 -2.99 0.26
N GLY A 229 -10.57 -2.34 0.93
CA GLY A 229 -10.33 -1.05 1.60
C GLY A 229 -9.50 -1.17 2.87
N PHE A 230 -9.52 -2.33 3.53
CA PHE A 230 -8.77 -2.57 4.77
C PHE A 230 -7.41 -3.20 4.54
N GLY A 231 -7.27 -3.97 3.46
CA GLY A 231 -6.19 -4.93 3.27
C GLY A 231 -4.81 -4.28 3.34
N TYR A 232 -4.00 -4.70 4.31
CA TYR A 232 -2.56 -4.55 4.25
C TYR A 232 -1.98 -5.92 3.99
N GLY A 233 -1.66 -6.18 2.73
CA GLY A 233 -0.84 -7.32 2.35
C GLY A 233 0.50 -7.32 3.09
N PRO A 234 1.29 -8.40 2.95
CA PRO A 234 2.72 -8.33 3.13
C PRO A 234 3.25 -7.08 2.43
N PHE A 235 4.15 -6.36 3.08
CA PHE A 235 4.72 -5.06 2.74
C PHE A 235 3.80 -3.85 2.89
N GLY A 236 2.73 -3.93 3.69
CA GLY A 236 1.82 -2.82 3.86
C GLY A 236 1.13 -2.47 2.54
N PHE A 237 1.11 -3.42 1.61
CA PHE A 237 0.54 -3.23 0.30
C PHE A 237 -0.96 -3.15 0.42
N ASN A 238 -1.49 -1.99 0.07
CA ASN A 238 -2.90 -1.82 -0.15
C ASN A 238 -3.28 -2.54 -1.46
N PRO A 239 -4.08 -3.61 -1.40
CA PRO A 239 -4.41 -4.44 -2.56
C PRO A 239 -5.15 -3.64 -3.64
N THR A 240 -5.84 -2.56 -3.29
CA THR A 240 -6.51 -1.70 -4.29
C THR A 240 -5.55 -1.03 -5.26
N TYR A 241 -4.29 -0.79 -4.87
CA TYR A 241 -3.28 -0.23 -5.79
C TYR A 241 -2.78 -1.24 -6.81
N TYR A 242 -3.01 -2.53 -6.57
CA TYR A 242 -2.53 -3.64 -7.39
C TYR A 242 -3.63 -4.26 -8.24
N LEU A 243 -4.89 -3.94 -7.93
CA LEU A 243 -6.07 -4.33 -8.70
C LEU A 243 -5.94 -4.09 -10.22
N PRO A 244 -5.41 -2.97 -10.71
CA PRO A 244 -5.25 -2.75 -12.16
C PRO A 244 -4.21 -3.65 -12.83
N ILE A 245 -3.34 -4.32 -12.07
CA ILE A 245 -2.21 -5.10 -12.60
C ILE A 245 -2.45 -6.60 -12.42
N TRP A 246 -3.12 -6.98 -11.33
CA TRP A 246 -3.48 -8.36 -11.04
C TRP A 246 -4.75 -8.82 -11.78
N ASP A 247 -5.21 -10.01 -11.45
CA ASP A 247 -6.45 -10.62 -11.91
C ASP A 247 -7.66 -9.89 -11.34
N ALA A 248 -8.60 -9.54 -12.22
CA ALA A 248 -9.80 -8.84 -11.87
C ALA A 248 -10.80 -9.70 -11.08
N GLU A 249 -10.71 -11.02 -11.19
CA GLU A 249 -11.59 -11.98 -10.50
C GLU A 249 -10.99 -12.48 -9.17
N ALA A 250 -9.72 -12.16 -8.90
CA ALA A 250 -9.05 -12.68 -7.71
C ALA A 250 -9.70 -12.16 -6.42
N PRO A 251 -9.73 -12.99 -5.37
CA PRO A 251 -10.15 -12.54 -4.06
C PRO A 251 -9.11 -11.62 -3.41
N PRO A 252 -9.53 -10.70 -2.52
CA PRO A 252 -8.62 -9.74 -1.89
C PRO A 252 -7.53 -10.38 -1.03
N TRP A 253 -7.78 -11.55 -0.46
CA TRP A 253 -6.80 -12.26 0.39
C TRP A 253 -5.65 -12.91 -0.38
N VAL A 254 -5.70 -12.93 -1.72
CA VAL A 254 -4.61 -13.48 -2.56
C VAL A 254 -3.26 -12.86 -2.25
N PHE A 255 -3.25 -11.56 -1.91
CA PHE A 255 -2.02 -10.84 -1.61
C PHE A 255 -1.42 -11.20 -0.26
N CYS A 256 -2.20 -11.76 0.66
CA CYS A 256 -1.75 -12.18 1.98
C CYS A 256 -1.44 -13.67 2.08
N ASN A 257 -2.06 -14.49 1.22
CA ASN A 257 -1.81 -15.92 1.15
C ASN A 257 -0.38 -16.24 0.72
N ASP A 258 0.06 -17.47 1.01
CA ASP A 258 1.35 -18.00 0.59
C ASP A 258 2.52 -17.09 0.94
N ASP A 259 2.49 -16.53 2.16
CA ASP A 259 3.45 -15.55 2.66
C ASP A 259 3.66 -14.34 1.72
N GLY A 260 2.65 -13.98 0.93
CA GLY A 260 2.71 -12.78 0.09
C GLY A 260 3.36 -12.93 -1.26
N ILE A 261 3.54 -14.15 -1.76
CA ILE A 261 4.13 -14.39 -3.08
C ILE A 261 3.42 -13.56 -4.17
N ALA A 262 2.08 -13.52 -4.17
CA ALA A 262 1.34 -12.73 -5.14
C ALA A 262 1.63 -11.23 -5.04
N ALA A 263 1.80 -10.72 -3.82
CA ALA A 263 2.15 -9.32 -3.61
C ALA A 263 3.56 -8.99 -4.14
N ILE A 264 4.54 -9.88 -3.93
CA ILE A 264 5.91 -9.70 -4.45
C ILE A 264 5.91 -9.73 -5.98
N VAL A 265 5.23 -10.69 -6.59
CA VAL A 265 5.11 -10.80 -8.06
C VAL A 265 4.48 -9.54 -8.64
N THR A 266 3.40 -9.06 -8.03
CA THR A 266 2.69 -7.88 -8.52
C THR A 266 3.49 -6.61 -8.35
N ALA A 267 4.25 -6.48 -7.25
CA ALA A 267 5.18 -5.37 -7.05
C ALA A 267 6.26 -5.31 -8.15
N VAL A 268 6.78 -6.46 -8.59
CA VAL A 268 7.73 -6.52 -9.72
C VAL A 268 7.05 -6.06 -11.01
N TRP A 269 5.83 -6.52 -11.30
CA TRP A 269 5.08 -6.07 -12.48
C TRP A 269 4.80 -4.56 -12.47
N ALA A 270 4.33 -4.03 -11.34
CA ALA A 270 4.11 -2.61 -11.15
C ALA A 270 5.39 -1.80 -11.35
N ALA A 271 6.51 -2.26 -10.78
CA ALA A 271 7.79 -1.59 -10.96
C ALA A 271 8.24 -1.56 -12.43
N ARG A 272 8.01 -2.63 -13.20
CA ARG A 272 8.33 -2.68 -14.64
C ARG A 272 7.51 -1.67 -15.44
N GLU A 273 6.22 -1.59 -15.14
CA GLU A 273 5.32 -0.63 -15.78
C GLU A 273 5.73 0.81 -15.48
N GLN A 274 5.99 1.11 -14.21
CA GLN A 274 6.45 2.43 -13.76
C GLN A 274 7.82 2.82 -14.33
N GLN A 275 8.72 1.86 -14.50
CA GLN A 275 10.01 2.09 -15.17
C GLN A 275 9.77 2.57 -16.61
N ARG A 276 8.93 1.85 -17.37
CA ARG A 276 8.58 2.22 -18.75
C ARG A 276 7.90 3.58 -18.84
N GLU A 277 6.98 3.87 -17.92
CA GLU A 277 6.30 5.16 -17.84
C GLU A 277 7.32 6.30 -17.65
N CYS A 278 8.18 6.21 -16.64
CA CYS A 278 9.16 7.25 -16.37
C CYS A 278 10.20 7.40 -17.48
N GLU A 279 10.58 6.30 -18.13
CA GLU A 279 11.44 6.30 -19.31
C GLU A 279 10.76 7.04 -20.48
N SER A 280 9.48 6.75 -20.77
CA SER A 280 8.74 7.44 -21.83
C SER A 280 8.55 8.94 -21.59
N LEU A 281 8.59 9.35 -20.33
CA LEU A 281 8.53 10.75 -19.90
C LEU A 281 9.91 11.43 -19.86
N GLY A 282 10.98 10.72 -20.22
CA GLY A 282 12.35 11.26 -20.28
C GLY A 282 13.05 11.37 -18.93
N TYR A 283 12.51 10.77 -17.86
CA TYR A 283 13.15 10.77 -16.52
C TYR A 283 14.19 9.65 -16.36
N GLY A 284 14.25 8.71 -17.31
CA GLY A 284 15.15 7.56 -17.29
C GLY A 284 14.58 6.34 -16.55
N ASP A 285 15.41 5.32 -16.39
CA ASP A 285 15.01 3.98 -15.94
C ASP A 285 15.75 3.51 -14.67
N SER A 286 16.41 4.44 -13.96
CA SER A 286 17.30 4.12 -12.84
C SER A 286 16.57 3.59 -11.60
N TYR A 287 17.31 2.91 -10.72
CA TYR A 287 16.77 2.45 -9.43
C TYR A 287 16.13 3.59 -8.62
N GLU A 288 16.71 4.79 -8.64
CA GLU A 288 16.11 5.95 -7.97
C GLU A 288 14.81 6.39 -8.62
N VAL A 289 14.75 6.45 -9.96
CA VAL A 289 13.55 6.85 -10.70
C VAL A 289 12.41 5.88 -10.40
N VAL A 290 12.67 4.57 -10.51
CA VAL A 290 11.69 3.53 -10.20
C VAL A 290 11.24 3.61 -8.74
N ASN A 291 12.17 3.71 -7.78
CA ASN A 291 11.79 3.85 -6.37
C ASN A 291 10.95 5.11 -6.12
N ARG A 292 11.24 6.22 -6.80
CA ARG A 292 10.51 7.48 -6.65
C ARG A 292 9.09 7.35 -7.18
N ARG A 293 8.91 6.76 -8.36
CA ARG A 293 7.58 6.48 -8.91
C ARG A 293 6.82 5.50 -8.03
N PHE A 294 7.46 4.41 -7.63
CA PHE A 294 6.85 3.37 -6.81
C PHE A 294 6.41 3.86 -5.43
N SER A 295 7.21 4.73 -4.79
CA SER A 295 6.94 5.13 -3.41
C SER A 295 6.32 6.51 -3.21
N SER A 296 6.29 7.35 -4.24
CA SER A 296 5.66 8.67 -4.16
C SER A 296 4.68 8.96 -5.29
N GLY A 297 4.52 8.05 -6.24
CA GLY A 297 3.62 8.24 -7.38
C GLY A 297 4.14 9.24 -8.41
N HIS A 298 5.42 9.62 -8.39
CA HIS A 298 5.95 10.62 -9.33
C HIS A 298 7.27 10.21 -9.97
N CYS A 299 7.45 10.55 -11.25
CA CYS A 299 8.73 10.39 -11.94
C CYS A 299 9.68 11.58 -11.74
N ASN A 300 9.20 12.78 -11.43
CA ASN A 300 10.04 13.98 -11.31
C ASN A 300 10.91 13.99 -10.03
N PRO A 301 12.14 14.53 -10.06
CA PRO A 301 13.03 14.56 -8.90
C PRO A 301 12.44 15.28 -7.68
N ARG A 302 12.68 14.71 -6.49
CA ARG A 302 12.36 15.32 -5.19
C ARG A 302 13.61 15.29 -4.29
N PRO A 303 14.46 16.33 -4.34
CA PRO A 303 15.81 16.30 -3.76
C PRO A 303 15.87 15.91 -2.28
N GLY A 304 14.90 16.37 -1.46
CA GLY A 304 14.84 16.06 -0.02
C GLY A 304 14.59 14.58 0.31
N TRP A 305 13.89 13.84 -0.56
CA TRP A 305 13.51 12.44 -0.33
C TRP A 305 14.50 11.45 -0.96
N ALA A 306 15.22 11.85 -2.00
CA ALA A 306 16.18 11.00 -2.72
C ALA A 306 17.38 10.57 -1.86
N SER A 307 17.85 11.43 -0.95
CA SER A 307 19.04 11.17 -0.11
C SER A 307 18.92 9.90 0.75
N ARG A 308 17.73 9.65 1.32
CA ARG A 308 17.46 8.48 2.16
C ARG A 308 17.49 7.18 1.36
N PHE A 309 16.92 7.18 0.16
CA PHE A 309 16.96 6.01 -0.73
C PHE A 309 18.41 5.73 -1.17
N ARG A 310 19.11 6.75 -1.68
CA ARG A 310 20.51 6.62 -2.13
C ARG A 310 21.41 6.01 -1.05
N LYS A 311 21.31 6.47 0.20
CA LYS A 311 22.06 5.90 1.33
C LYS A 311 21.77 4.41 1.53
N ARG A 312 20.50 4.00 1.51
CA ARG A 312 20.11 2.59 1.72
C ARG A 312 20.48 1.69 0.54
N ALA A 313 20.33 2.19 -0.67
CA ALA A 313 20.68 1.49 -1.90
C ALA A 313 22.19 1.20 -1.94
N ARG A 314 23.02 2.22 -1.69
CA ARG A 314 24.49 2.06 -1.58
C ARG A 314 24.89 1.10 -0.47
N GLY A 315 24.21 1.15 0.68
CA GLY A 315 24.42 0.20 1.77
C GLY A 315 24.12 -1.27 1.44
N ARG A 316 23.48 -1.54 0.29
CA ARG A 316 23.24 -2.89 -0.26
C ARG A 316 23.96 -3.13 -1.59
N GLY A 317 24.93 -2.29 -1.94
CA GLY A 317 25.69 -2.42 -3.18
C GLY A 317 24.88 -2.15 -4.45
N ILE A 318 23.82 -1.35 -4.35
CA ILE A 318 23.05 -0.86 -5.50
C ILE A 318 23.53 0.56 -5.81
N ASP A 319 23.90 0.78 -7.06
CA ASP A 319 24.09 2.11 -7.60
C ASP A 319 22.71 2.73 -7.90
N PRO A 320 22.27 3.78 -7.17
CA PRO A 320 20.95 4.39 -7.36
C PRO A 320 20.76 4.97 -8.76
N ASP A 321 21.85 5.34 -9.41
CA ASP A 321 21.85 6.02 -10.70
C ASP A 321 21.92 5.01 -11.87
N ALA A 322 22.22 3.74 -11.60
CA ALA A 322 22.20 2.68 -12.62
C ALA A 322 20.76 2.29 -13.01
N SER A 323 20.59 1.83 -14.25
CA SER A 323 19.33 1.26 -14.76
C SER A 323 18.81 0.15 -13.84
N ALA A 324 17.53 0.25 -13.46
CA ALA A 324 16.92 -0.71 -12.55
C ALA A 324 16.75 -2.08 -13.25
N LYS A 325 17.30 -3.13 -12.63
CA LYS A 325 17.16 -4.50 -13.14
C LYS A 325 15.88 -5.13 -12.60
N LEU A 326 14.81 -5.12 -13.41
CA LEU A 326 13.51 -5.71 -13.04
C LEU A 326 13.15 -6.98 -13.82
N GLY A 327 14.01 -7.39 -14.76
CA GLY A 327 13.83 -8.59 -15.57
C GLY A 327 12.62 -8.53 -16.51
N LYS A 328 12.50 -9.57 -17.34
CA LYS A 328 11.36 -9.76 -18.26
C LYS A 328 10.74 -11.16 -18.16
N ARG A 329 11.18 -11.97 -17.18
CA ARG A 329 10.63 -13.29 -16.95
C ARG A 329 9.26 -13.16 -16.30
N TRP A 330 8.33 -14.02 -16.71
CA TRP A 330 6.92 -13.99 -16.33
C TRP A 330 6.30 -12.59 -16.54
N PRO A 331 6.11 -12.12 -17.79
CA PRO A 331 5.50 -10.82 -18.04
C PRO A 331 3.99 -10.85 -17.73
N ALA A 332 3.45 -9.72 -17.25
CA ALA A 332 2.08 -9.65 -16.71
C ALA A 332 0.97 -9.87 -17.76
N ASP A 333 1.27 -9.56 -19.01
CA ASP A 333 0.39 -9.62 -20.18
C ASP A 333 0.34 -11.02 -20.83
N SER A 334 1.42 -11.80 -20.74
CA SER A 334 1.50 -13.12 -21.39
C SER A 334 1.60 -14.31 -20.42
N SER A 335 1.68 -14.06 -19.11
CA SER A 335 1.76 -15.13 -18.10
C SER A 335 0.41 -15.37 -17.47
N ASP A 336 0.02 -16.64 -17.34
CA ASP A 336 -1.06 -17.02 -16.46
C ASP A 336 -0.65 -16.78 -15.00
N ARG A 337 -1.37 -15.86 -14.35
CA ARG A 337 -1.12 -15.42 -12.96
C ARG A 337 -1.19 -16.60 -11.99
N SER A 338 -2.17 -17.49 -12.16
CA SER A 338 -2.34 -18.65 -11.29
C SER A 338 -1.15 -19.60 -11.41
N THR A 339 -0.73 -19.87 -12.64
CA THR A 339 0.45 -20.68 -12.95
C THR A 339 1.73 -20.08 -12.35
N VAL A 340 1.93 -18.76 -12.43
CA VAL A 340 3.07 -18.07 -11.79
C VAL A 340 3.06 -18.31 -10.28
N ILE A 341 1.93 -18.11 -9.61
CA ILE A 341 1.83 -18.30 -8.16
C ILE A 341 2.07 -19.75 -7.77
N THR A 342 1.45 -20.70 -8.46
CA THR A 342 1.68 -22.14 -8.21
C THR A 342 3.15 -22.50 -8.36
N HIS A 343 3.82 -22.00 -9.40
CA HIS A 343 5.25 -22.21 -9.61
C HIS A 343 6.12 -21.61 -8.49
N MET A 344 5.87 -20.35 -8.14
CA MET A 344 6.59 -19.67 -7.05
C MET A 344 6.38 -20.37 -5.70
N ARG A 345 5.16 -20.81 -5.42
CA ARG A 345 4.82 -21.57 -4.21
C ARG A 345 5.57 -22.89 -4.17
N ALA A 346 5.59 -23.65 -5.27
CA ALA A 346 6.32 -24.90 -5.34
C ALA A 346 7.83 -24.71 -5.08
N LYS A 347 8.44 -23.67 -5.66
CA LYS A 347 9.85 -23.33 -5.41
C LYS A 347 10.09 -22.91 -3.96
N ALA A 348 9.22 -22.08 -3.40
CA ALA A 348 9.31 -21.65 -2.01
C ALA A 348 9.19 -22.83 -1.04
N ALA A 349 8.26 -23.76 -1.30
CA ALA A 349 8.08 -24.98 -0.51
C ALA A 349 9.34 -25.85 -0.55
N ALA A 350 9.87 -26.11 -1.74
CA ALA A 350 11.08 -26.91 -1.93
C ALA A 350 12.32 -26.30 -1.23
N ALA A 351 12.37 -24.96 -1.13
CA ALA A 351 13.44 -24.25 -0.44
C ALA A 351 13.20 -24.08 1.08
N GLY A 352 12.09 -24.60 1.64
CA GLY A 352 11.75 -24.41 3.04
C GLY A 352 11.44 -22.96 3.42
N LEU A 353 11.06 -22.14 2.43
CA LEU A 353 10.82 -20.70 2.61
C LEU A 353 9.37 -20.37 2.97
N LEU A 354 8.45 -21.31 2.76
CA LEU A 354 7.06 -21.16 3.18
C LEU A 354 6.92 -21.37 4.69
N SER A 355 6.11 -20.53 5.31
CA SER A 355 5.64 -20.74 6.67
C SER A 355 4.81 -22.03 6.74
N HIS A 356 4.72 -22.61 7.94
CA HIS A 356 3.85 -23.77 8.20
C HIS A 356 2.41 -23.53 7.72
N TYR A 357 1.91 -22.30 7.82
CA TYR A 357 0.59 -21.91 7.35
C TYR A 357 0.46 -21.96 5.81
N ALA A 358 1.41 -21.38 5.10
CA ALA A 358 1.42 -21.44 3.64
C ALA A 358 1.52 -22.89 3.13
N LEU A 359 2.04 -23.81 3.96
CA LEU A 359 2.08 -25.23 3.68
C LEU A 359 0.78 -25.97 4.04
N SER A 360 0.12 -25.63 5.15
CA SER A 360 -1.06 -26.38 5.64
C SER A 360 -2.30 -26.18 4.78
N GLY A 361 -2.35 -25.14 3.93
CA GLY A 361 -3.52 -24.86 3.09
C GLY A 361 -4.75 -24.45 3.90
N GLU A 362 -4.64 -24.30 5.23
CA GLU A 362 -5.65 -23.77 6.15
C GLU A 362 -5.80 -22.24 6.00
N GLY A 363 -5.67 -21.74 4.77
CA GLY A 363 -6.29 -20.47 4.40
C GLY A 363 -7.78 -20.69 4.40
N ILE A 364 -8.40 -20.58 5.58
CA ILE A 364 -9.85 -20.47 5.75
C ILE A 364 -10.29 -19.35 4.79
N ALA A 365 -10.80 -19.72 3.62
CA ALA A 365 -11.84 -18.91 3.02
C ALA A 365 -12.89 -18.78 4.13
N PRO A 366 -13.31 -17.56 4.53
CA PRO A 366 -14.51 -17.48 5.34
C PRO A 366 -15.57 -18.29 4.59
N SER A 367 -16.14 -19.33 5.21
CA SER A 367 -17.25 -20.03 4.60
C SER A 367 -18.34 -18.99 4.42
N ILE A 368 -18.58 -18.61 3.17
CA ILE A 368 -19.78 -17.86 2.79
C ILE A 368 -20.84 -18.94 2.58
N ASP A 369 -21.24 -19.57 3.67
CA ASP A 369 -22.47 -20.34 3.75
C ASP A 369 -23.29 -19.66 4.86
N ASP A 370 -24.00 -18.61 4.45
CA ASP A 370 -25.41 -18.36 4.75
C ASP A 370 -25.99 -17.36 3.73
#